data_AF-A0A968WLB2-F1
#
_entry.id   AF-A0A968WLB2-F1
#
_cell.length_a   1.000
_cell.length_b   1.000
_cell.length_c   1.000
_cell.angle_alpha   90.00
_cell.angle_beta   90.00
_cell.angle_gamma   90.00
#
_symmetry.space_group_name_H-M   'P 1'
#
loop_
_entity.id
_entity.type
_entity.pdbx_description
1 polymer ?
#
loop_
_entity_poly.entity_id
_entity_poly.type
_entity_poly.pdbx_seq_one_letter_code
_entity_poly.pdbx_strand_id
1 'polypeptide(L)'
;MNLHKELDKLEEMLLESGPRMMGRTMIDEEKICQQIDQVRLTIPESIAKAEEILRYKQQIVTEAEKYATDVVKAAEQRAAKLVEDSAILRQAEVEAYQIRRHIQEECEQMRSQTINELNQVRRQAQKDWEAMRHKAMTESEEMQRGADDYSDRMLGNLESQLSEMLKIIQNGRKEIKR
;
A
#
# COMPACT_ATOMS: atom_id res chain seq x y z
N MET A 1 -56.24 -30.03 -24.04
CA MET A 1 -57.66 -29.81 -23.64
C MET A 1 -58.61 -30.93 -24.05
N ASN A 2 -58.32 -31.75 -25.07
CA ASN A 2 -59.21 -32.88 -25.40
C ASN A 2 -59.00 -34.09 -24.49
N LEU A 3 -57.78 -34.41 -24.07
CA LEU A 3 -57.50 -35.59 -23.23
C LEU A 3 -58.29 -35.62 -21.91
N HIS A 4 -58.36 -34.48 -21.20
CA HIS A 4 -59.17 -34.38 -19.98
C HIS A 4 -60.64 -34.62 -20.26
N LYS A 5 -61.22 -34.02 -21.31
CA LYS A 5 -62.62 -34.26 -21.70
C LYS A 5 -62.89 -35.72 -22.08
N GLU A 6 -61.94 -36.39 -22.72
CA GLU A 6 -62.09 -37.80 -23.10
C GLU A 6 -61.93 -38.75 -21.88
N LEU A 7 -61.14 -38.36 -20.88
CA LEU A 7 -61.05 -39.03 -19.58
C LEU A 7 -62.28 -38.77 -18.71
N ASP A 8 -62.78 -37.54 -18.68
CA ASP A 8 -64.01 -37.14 -17.96
C ASP A 8 -65.22 -37.90 -18.52
N LYS A 9 -65.31 -38.08 -19.85
CA LYS A 9 -66.32 -38.93 -20.48
C LYS A 9 -66.17 -40.41 -20.12
N LEU A 10 -64.93 -40.91 -20.02
CA LEU A 10 -64.66 -42.27 -19.56
C LEU A 10 -65.12 -42.47 -18.11
N GLU A 11 -64.85 -41.48 -17.26
CA GLU A 11 -65.30 -41.44 -15.87
C GLU A 11 -66.83 -41.33 -15.78
N GLU A 12 -67.46 -40.48 -16.57
CA GLU A 12 -68.92 -40.33 -16.67
C GLU A 12 -69.58 -41.62 -17.15
N MET A 13 -69.03 -42.28 -18.17
CA MET A 13 -69.52 -43.60 -18.63
C MET A 13 -69.36 -44.71 -17.59
N LEU A 14 -68.35 -44.60 -16.71
CA LEU A 14 -68.16 -45.51 -15.57
C LEU A 14 -69.07 -45.18 -14.38
N LEU A 15 -69.47 -43.93 -14.21
CA LEU A 15 -70.37 -43.45 -13.15
C LEU A 15 -71.86 -43.61 -13.51
N GLU A 16 -72.23 -43.42 -14.78
CA GLU A 16 -73.59 -43.54 -15.32
C GLU A 16 -73.97 -44.97 -15.76
N SER A 17 -73.05 -45.93 -15.67
CA SER A 17 -73.31 -47.26 -16.23
C SER A 17 -74.45 -47.98 -15.51
N GLY A 18 -75.28 -48.65 -16.31
CA GLY A 18 -76.61 -49.15 -15.97
C GLY A 18 -76.68 -50.13 -14.77
N PRO A 19 -77.89 -50.65 -14.45
CA PRO A 19 -78.25 -51.19 -13.14
C PRO A 19 -77.20 -52.15 -12.57
N ARG A 20 -76.72 -51.86 -11.35
CA ARG A 20 -75.78 -52.71 -10.62
C ARG A 20 -76.43 -54.06 -10.31
N MET A 21 -75.91 -55.12 -10.92
CA MET A 21 -76.33 -56.49 -10.65
C MET A 21 -75.21 -57.21 -9.88
N MET A 22 -75.52 -57.71 -8.68
CA MET A 22 -74.59 -58.45 -7.79
C MET A 22 -73.21 -57.75 -7.58
N GLY A 23 -73.22 -56.44 -7.33
CA GLY A 23 -71.99 -55.68 -7.06
C GLY A 23 -71.10 -55.43 -8.28
N ARG A 24 -71.54 -55.81 -9.49
CA ARG A 24 -70.86 -55.52 -10.76
C ARG A 24 -71.66 -54.50 -11.56
N THR A 25 -70.97 -53.48 -12.06
CA THR A 25 -71.54 -52.48 -12.94
C THR A 25 -71.53 -53.04 -14.37
N MET A 26 -72.67 -53.00 -15.05
CA MET A 26 -72.77 -53.47 -16.42
C MET A 26 -72.49 -52.31 -17.37
N ILE A 27 -71.43 -52.45 -18.16
CA ILE A 27 -70.92 -51.40 -19.04
C ILE A 27 -71.00 -51.88 -20.48
N ASP A 28 -71.36 -50.98 -21.37
CA ASP A 28 -71.33 -51.19 -22.81
C ASP A 28 -69.87 -51.28 -23.28
N GLU A 29 -69.43 -52.51 -23.54
CA GLU A 29 -68.06 -52.86 -23.94
C GLU A 29 -67.64 -52.12 -25.22
N GLU A 30 -68.56 -51.95 -26.17
CA GLU A 30 -68.27 -51.33 -27.46
C GLU A 30 -68.02 -49.83 -27.29
N LYS A 31 -68.88 -49.14 -26.52
CA LYS A 31 -68.71 -47.71 -26.26
C LYS A 31 -67.45 -47.42 -25.43
N ILE A 32 -67.16 -48.23 -24.41
CA ILE A 32 -65.99 -47.97 -23.56
C ILE A 32 -64.68 -48.27 -24.30
N CYS A 33 -64.64 -49.28 -25.17
CA CYS A 33 -63.49 -49.54 -26.02
C CYS A 33 -63.26 -48.39 -27.01
N GLN A 34 -64.31 -47.88 -27.66
CA GLN A 34 -64.20 -46.72 -28.55
C GLN A 34 -63.64 -45.50 -27.83
N GLN A 35 -64.09 -45.23 -26.60
CA GLN A 35 -63.61 -44.11 -25.80
C GLN A 35 -62.14 -44.29 -25.36
N ILE A 36 -61.73 -45.51 -25.01
CA ILE A 36 -60.32 -45.85 -24.72
C ILE A 36 -59.44 -45.66 -25.97
N ASP A 37 -59.93 -46.04 -27.15
CA ASP A 37 -59.22 -45.86 -28.41
C ASP A 37 -59.10 -44.36 -28.76
N GLN A 38 -60.13 -43.56 -28.52
CA GLN A 38 -60.06 -42.09 -28.64
C GLN A 38 -58.97 -41.49 -27.73
N VAL A 39 -58.89 -41.95 -26.48
CA VAL A 39 -57.83 -41.54 -25.54
C VAL A 39 -56.45 -41.98 -26.05
N ARG A 40 -56.30 -43.23 -26.52
CA ARG A 40 -55.05 -43.74 -27.09
C ARG A 40 -54.57 -42.98 -28.32
N LEU A 41 -55.49 -42.47 -29.15
CA LEU A 41 -55.15 -41.64 -30.31
C LEU A 41 -54.76 -40.20 -29.91
N THR A 42 -55.35 -39.66 -28.83
CA THR A 42 -55.17 -38.27 -28.41
C THR A 42 -53.94 -38.05 -27.51
N ILE A 43 -53.52 -39.08 -26.76
CA ILE A 43 -52.35 -39.01 -25.86
C ILE A 43 -51.04 -38.71 -26.62
N PRO A 44 -50.68 -39.44 -27.70
CA PRO A 44 -49.41 -39.23 -28.40
C PRO A 44 -49.25 -37.80 -28.95
N GLU A 45 -50.32 -37.22 -29.49
CA GLU A 45 -50.32 -35.84 -30.00
C GLU A 45 -50.09 -34.83 -28.87
N SER A 46 -50.69 -35.08 -27.70
CA SER A 46 -50.54 -34.22 -26.52
C SER A 46 -49.10 -34.29 -25.96
N ILE A 47 -48.49 -35.47 -25.95
CA ILE A 47 -47.09 -35.67 -25.54
C ILE A 47 -46.15 -34.99 -26.54
N ALA A 48 -46.34 -35.18 -27.85
CA ALA A 48 -45.52 -34.55 -28.88
C ALA A 48 -45.53 -33.01 -28.78
N LYS A 49 -46.71 -32.40 -28.53
CA LYS A 49 -46.82 -30.96 -28.29
C LYS A 49 -46.09 -30.52 -27.01
N ALA A 50 -46.17 -31.32 -25.94
CA ALA A 50 -45.46 -31.01 -24.69
C ALA A 50 -43.94 -31.06 -24.87
N GLU A 51 -43.43 -32.06 -25.60
CA GLU A 51 -42.01 -32.17 -25.96
C GLU A 51 -41.54 -31.00 -26.83
N GLU A 52 -42.36 -30.57 -27.78
CA GLU A 52 -42.07 -29.39 -28.61
C GLU A 52 -41.96 -28.11 -27.76
N ILE A 53 -42.92 -27.89 -26.86
CA ILE A 53 -42.91 -26.75 -25.93
C ILE A 53 -41.68 -26.79 -25.03
N LEU A 54 -41.30 -27.96 -24.52
CA LEU A 54 -40.10 -28.13 -23.71
C LEU A 54 -38.83 -27.80 -24.50
N ARG A 55 -38.76 -28.22 -25.77
CA ARG A 55 -37.63 -27.90 -26.66
C ARG A 55 -37.54 -26.39 -26.92
N TYR A 56 -38.66 -25.74 -27.21
CA TYR A 56 -38.71 -24.28 -27.38
C TYR A 56 -38.29 -23.53 -26.11
N LYS A 57 -38.80 -23.97 -24.95
CA LYS A 57 -38.39 -23.41 -23.65
C LYS A 57 -36.88 -23.52 -23.47
N GLN A 58 -36.30 -24.68 -23.75
CA GLN A 58 -34.86 -24.88 -23.60
C GLN A 58 -34.06 -23.97 -24.53
N GLN A 59 -34.51 -23.79 -25.78
CA GLN A 59 -33.89 -22.85 -26.72
C GLN A 59 -33.92 -21.41 -26.19
N ILE A 60 -35.08 -20.95 -25.71
CA ILE A 60 -35.23 -19.60 -25.15
C ILE A 60 -34.29 -19.39 -23.96
N VAL A 61 -34.19 -20.37 -23.06
CA VAL A 61 -33.29 -20.29 -21.90
C VAL A 61 -31.83 -20.18 -22.34
N THR A 62 -31.39 -21.05 -23.25
CA THR A 62 -30.01 -21.02 -23.76
C THR A 62 -29.69 -19.72 -24.49
N GLU A 63 -30.63 -19.18 -25.26
CA GLU A 63 -30.46 -17.92 -25.96
C GLU A 63 -30.40 -16.73 -25.00
N ALA A 64 -31.23 -16.73 -23.94
CA ALA A 64 -31.21 -15.74 -22.88
C ALA A 64 -29.90 -15.78 -22.07
N GLU A 65 -29.40 -16.97 -21.73
CA GLU A 65 -28.12 -17.15 -21.03
C GLU A 65 -26.95 -16.62 -21.87
N LYS A 66 -26.96 -16.92 -23.18
CA LYS A 66 -25.95 -16.42 -24.11
C LYS A 66 -26.00 -14.89 -24.19
N TYR A 67 -27.19 -14.33 -24.37
CA TYR A 67 -27.38 -12.88 -24.41
C TYR A 67 -26.90 -12.20 -23.12
N ALA A 68 -27.25 -12.75 -21.95
CA ALA A 68 -26.81 -12.23 -20.66
C ALA A 68 -25.28 -12.23 -20.55
N THR A 69 -24.64 -13.34 -20.97
CA THR A 69 -23.18 -13.46 -20.99
C THR A 69 -22.53 -12.43 -21.91
N ASP A 70 -23.09 -12.24 -23.11
CA ASP A 70 -22.58 -11.27 -24.08
C ASP A 70 -22.73 -9.82 -23.56
N VAL A 71 -23.83 -9.50 -22.87
CA VAL A 71 -24.04 -8.19 -22.25
C VAL A 71 -23.02 -7.92 -21.14
N VAL A 72 -22.78 -8.89 -20.24
CA VAL A 72 -21.78 -8.74 -19.17
C VAL A 72 -20.39 -8.53 -19.78
N LYS A 73 -20.03 -9.36 -20.76
CA LYS A 73 -18.73 -9.26 -21.42
C LYS A 73 -18.53 -7.92 -22.13
N ALA A 74 -19.57 -7.41 -22.79
CA ALA A 74 -19.54 -6.09 -23.42
C ALA A 74 -19.42 -4.96 -22.38
N ALA A 75 -20.07 -5.09 -21.23
CA ALA A 75 -19.97 -4.12 -20.14
C ALA A 75 -18.56 -4.10 -19.53
N GLU A 76 -17.97 -5.27 -19.27
CA GLU A 76 -16.60 -5.41 -18.76
C GLU A 76 -15.58 -4.79 -19.73
N GLN A 77 -15.68 -5.08 -21.03
CA GLN A 77 -14.79 -4.51 -22.04
C GLN A 77 -14.90 -2.97 -22.11
N ARG A 78 -16.11 -2.42 -22.00
CA ARG A 78 -16.31 -0.96 -21.96
C ARG A 78 -15.76 -0.35 -20.68
N ALA A 79 -15.94 -0.99 -19.53
CA ALA A 79 -15.38 -0.54 -18.26
C ALA A 79 -13.84 -0.53 -18.30
N ALA A 80 -13.23 -1.60 -18.83
CA ALA A 80 -11.78 -1.66 -19.01
C ALA A 80 -11.25 -0.53 -19.90
N LYS A 81 -11.90 -0.30 -21.05
CA LYS A 81 -11.57 0.84 -21.92
C LYS A 81 -11.76 2.19 -21.24
N LEU A 82 -12.83 2.38 -20.48
CA LEU A 82 -13.06 3.63 -19.75
C LEU A 82 -12.00 3.90 -18.68
N VAL A 83 -11.49 2.85 -18.03
CA VAL A 83 -10.38 2.96 -17.06
C VAL A 83 -9.07 3.29 -17.78
N GLU A 84 -8.79 2.63 -18.90
CA GLU A 84 -7.59 2.86 -19.71
C GLU A 84 -7.58 4.25 -20.37
N ASP A 85 -8.71 4.67 -20.91
CA ASP A 85 -8.91 6.01 -21.50
C ASP A 85 -9.09 7.09 -20.43
N SER A 86 -9.30 6.70 -19.17
CA SER A 86 -9.62 7.63 -18.08
C SER A 86 -8.55 8.70 -18.02
N ALA A 87 -8.96 9.94 -18.35
CA ALA A 87 -8.15 11.12 -18.17
C ALA A 87 -7.61 11.24 -16.74
N ILE A 88 -8.24 10.58 -15.77
CA ILE A 88 -7.82 10.52 -14.37
C ILE A 88 -6.48 9.79 -14.22
N LEU A 89 -6.26 8.66 -14.91
CA LEU A 89 -4.99 7.92 -14.80
C LEU A 89 -3.83 8.75 -15.37
N ARG A 90 -4.02 9.31 -16.57
CA ARG A 90 -3.05 10.21 -17.21
C ARG A 90 -2.79 11.47 -16.38
N GLN A 91 -3.84 12.06 -15.81
CA GLN A 91 -3.71 13.22 -14.93
C GLN A 91 -2.94 12.87 -13.66
N ALA A 92 -3.24 11.73 -13.03
CA ALA A 92 -2.52 11.24 -11.86
C ALA A 92 -1.04 10.96 -12.16
N GLU A 93 -0.72 10.42 -13.34
CA GLU A 93 0.67 10.22 -13.77
C GLU A 93 1.42 11.55 -13.96
N VAL A 94 0.78 12.54 -14.60
CA VAL A 94 1.34 13.88 -14.78
C VAL A 94 1.58 14.57 -13.44
N GLU A 95 0.61 14.52 -12.53
CA GLU A 95 0.73 15.07 -11.18
C GLU A 95 1.82 14.36 -10.37
N ALA A 96 1.87 13.03 -10.41
CA ALA A 96 2.92 12.27 -9.75
C ALA A 96 4.32 12.62 -10.30
N TYR A 97 4.43 12.81 -11.62
CA TYR A 97 5.67 13.26 -12.25
C TYR A 97 6.07 14.66 -11.79
N GLN A 98 5.12 15.61 -11.73
CA GLN A 98 5.36 16.97 -11.25
C GLN A 98 5.81 16.99 -9.78
N ILE A 99 5.13 16.23 -8.91
CA ILE A 99 5.49 16.11 -7.50
C ILE A 99 6.92 15.57 -7.36
N ARG A 100 7.24 14.48 -8.07
CA ARG A 100 8.60 13.91 -8.04
C ARG A 100 9.66 14.90 -8.49
N ARG A 101 9.39 15.63 -9.57
CA ARG A 101 10.31 16.64 -10.10
C ARG A 101 10.51 17.78 -9.08
N HIS A 102 9.42 18.26 -8.48
CA HIS A 102 9.49 19.32 -7.48
C HIS A 102 10.30 18.90 -6.26
N ILE A 103 10.04 17.72 -5.71
CA ILE A 103 10.79 17.16 -4.59
C ILE A 103 12.28 17.02 -4.94
N GLN A 104 12.61 16.58 -6.16
CA GLN A 104 14.00 16.45 -6.58
C GLN A 104 14.71 17.82 -6.62
N GLU A 105 14.05 18.83 -7.20
CA GLU A 105 14.58 20.21 -7.24
C GLU A 105 14.76 20.78 -5.83
N GLU A 106 13.80 20.56 -4.92
CA GLU A 106 13.91 20.98 -3.52
C GLU A 106 15.04 20.26 -2.77
N CYS A 107 15.19 18.94 -2.95
CA CYS A 107 16.27 18.17 -2.35
C CYS A 107 17.65 18.64 -2.84
N GLU A 108 17.79 18.94 -4.13
CA GLU A 108 19.02 19.48 -4.69
C GLU A 108 19.35 20.88 -4.14
N GLN A 109 18.34 21.74 -4.01
CA GLN A 109 18.50 23.07 -3.39
C GLN A 109 18.89 22.96 -1.92
N MET A 110 18.17 22.15 -1.13
CA MET A 110 18.46 21.94 0.28
C MET A 110 19.87 21.39 0.48
N ARG A 111 20.27 20.39 -0.31
CA ARG A 111 21.62 19.83 -0.26
C ARG A 111 22.69 20.89 -0.58
N SER A 112 22.46 21.71 -1.60
CA SER A 112 23.37 22.80 -1.96
C SER A 112 23.50 23.83 -0.83
N GLN A 113 22.38 24.22 -0.21
CA GLN A 113 22.35 25.12 0.94
C GLN A 113 23.12 24.54 2.13
N THR A 114 22.84 23.29 2.51
CA THR A 114 23.54 22.62 3.62
C THR A 114 25.05 22.54 3.37
N ILE A 115 25.49 22.25 2.15
CA ILE A 115 26.91 22.22 1.80
C ILE A 115 27.54 23.61 1.95
N ASN A 116 26.84 24.66 1.54
CA ASN A 116 27.32 26.03 1.68
C ASN A 116 27.43 26.46 3.15
N GLU A 117 26.42 26.17 3.96
CA GLU A 117 26.42 26.43 5.40
C GLU A 117 27.53 25.65 6.11
N LEU A 118 27.68 24.36 5.83
CA LEU A 118 28.74 23.52 6.38
C LEU A 118 30.12 24.10 6.06
N ASN A 119 30.34 24.54 4.82
CA ASN A 119 31.59 25.17 4.41
C ASN A 119 31.83 26.51 5.11
N GLN A 120 30.78 27.31 5.33
CA GLN A 120 30.89 28.56 6.09
C GLN A 120 31.27 28.30 7.55
N VAL A 121 30.56 27.40 8.23
CA VAL A 121 30.85 27.00 9.61
C VAL A 121 32.26 26.46 9.72
N ARG A 122 32.69 25.59 8.79
CA ARG A 122 34.05 25.04 8.78
C ARG A 122 35.10 26.15 8.64
N ARG A 123 34.89 27.12 7.74
CA ARG A 123 35.83 28.25 7.56
C ARG A 123 35.89 29.13 8.81
N GLN A 124 34.76 29.37 9.46
CA GLN A 124 34.72 30.17 10.68
C GLN A 124 35.44 29.45 11.83
N ALA A 125 35.13 28.17 12.05
CA ALA A 125 35.79 27.35 13.05
C ALA A 125 37.31 27.28 12.83
N GLN A 126 37.76 27.20 11.57
CA GLN A 126 39.18 27.23 11.24
C GLN A 126 39.83 28.56 11.63
N LYS A 127 39.20 29.70 11.32
CA LYS A 127 39.71 31.02 11.70
C LYS A 127 39.78 31.20 13.22
N ASP A 128 38.74 30.78 13.93
CA ASP A 128 38.67 30.89 15.39
C ASP A 128 39.75 30.02 16.04
N TRP A 129 39.98 28.82 15.49
CA TRP A 129 41.05 27.93 15.94
C TRP A 129 42.44 28.52 15.70
N GLU A 130 42.69 29.08 14.52
CA GLU A 130 43.95 29.76 14.20
C GLU A 130 44.20 30.95 15.13
N ALA A 131 43.18 31.77 15.39
CA ALA A 131 43.27 32.89 16.33
C ALA A 131 43.55 32.44 17.77
N MET A 132 42.86 31.40 18.24
CA MET A 132 43.08 30.83 19.57
C MET A 132 44.49 30.24 19.70
N ARG A 133 44.95 29.52 18.67
CA ARG A 133 46.30 28.98 18.62
C ARG A 133 47.35 30.09 18.70
N HIS A 134 47.19 31.14 17.90
CA HIS A 134 48.11 32.28 17.93
C HIS A 134 48.16 32.92 19.33
N LYS A 135 46.98 33.19 19.92
CA LYS A 135 46.89 33.78 21.26
C LYS A 135 47.59 32.90 22.31
N ALA A 136 47.33 31.60 22.30
CA ALA A 136 47.97 30.66 23.23
C ALA A 136 49.49 30.60 23.05
N MET A 137 49.99 30.69 21.82
CA MET A 137 51.44 30.76 21.56
C MET A 137 52.04 32.05 22.13
N THR A 138 51.40 33.21 21.89
CA THR A 138 51.87 34.49 22.44
C THR A 138 51.87 34.48 23.97
N GLU A 139 50.79 34.02 24.60
CA GLU A 139 50.72 33.92 26.07
C GLU A 139 51.79 32.98 26.63
N SER A 140 52.07 31.85 25.96
CA SER A 140 53.13 30.93 26.35
C SER A 140 54.51 31.58 26.27
N GLU A 141 54.79 32.35 25.20
CA GLU A 141 56.07 33.06 25.04
C GLU A 141 56.25 34.17 26.09
N GLU A 142 55.17 34.87 26.46
CA GLU A 142 55.19 35.86 27.54
C GLU A 142 55.41 35.21 28.90
N MET A 143 54.75 34.08 29.17
CA MET A 143 54.93 33.31 30.40
C MET A 143 56.38 32.81 30.55
N GLN A 144 56.97 32.29 29.47
CA GLN A 144 58.36 31.85 29.45
C GLN A 144 59.32 33.01 29.75
N ARG A 145 59.16 34.14 29.04
CA ARG A 145 59.97 35.34 29.30
C ARG A 145 59.82 35.84 30.74
N GLY A 146 58.60 35.89 31.26
CA GLY A 146 58.36 36.30 32.65
C GLY A 146 59.00 35.37 33.68
N ALA A 147 59.04 34.06 33.40
CA ALA A 147 59.70 33.06 34.24
C ALA A 147 61.23 33.19 34.19
N ASP A 148 61.80 33.45 33.01
CA ASP A 148 63.24 33.71 32.84
C ASP A 148 63.64 34.99 33.59
N ASP A 149 62.91 36.10 33.39
CA ASP A 149 63.14 37.38 34.08
C ASP A 149 62.99 37.26 35.61
N TYR A 150 62.07 36.41 36.08
CA TYR A 150 61.93 36.12 37.51
C TYR A 150 63.12 35.31 38.03
N SER A 151 63.56 34.30 37.29
CA SER A 151 64.70 33.45 37.65
C SER A 151 65.99 34.29 37.75
N ASP A 152 66.25 35.15 36.78
CA ASP A 152 67.41 36.05 36.79
C ASP A 152 67.38 37.01 37.99
N ARG A 153 66.23 37.59 38.32
CA ARG A 153 66.08 38.43 39.52
C ARG A 153 66.34 37.66 40.81
N MET A 154 65.81 36.45 40.92
CA MET A 154 66.03 35.61 42.10
C MET A 154 67.49 35.19 42.26
N LEU A 155 68.14 34.81 41.16
CA LEU A 155 69.57 34.46 41.14
C LEU A 155 70.45 35.67 41.48
N GLY A 156 70.16 36.85 40.91
CA GLY A 156 70.88 38.08 41.24
C GLY A 156 70.72 38.48 42.72
N ASN A 157 69.53 38.31 43.30
CA ASN A 157 69.32 38.53 44.73
C ASN A 157 70.13 37.57 45.60
N LEU A 158 70.15 36.28 45.25
CA LEU A 158 70.96 35.27 45.95
C LEU A 158 72.47 35.58 45.83
N GLU A 159 72.94 35.98 44.66
CA GLU A 159 74.33 36.39 44.44
C GLU A 159 74.72 37.58 45.33
N SER A 160 73.86 38.59 45.42
CA SER A 160 74.08 39.75 46.27
C SER A 160 74.16 39.36 47.75
N GLN A 161 73.23 38.51 48.23
CA GLN A 161 73.22 38.03 49.61
C GLN A 161 74.48 37.21 49.95
N LEU A 162 74.87 36.28 49.07
CA LEU A 162 76.08 35.48 49.25
C LEU A 162 77.34 36.35 49.24
N SER A 163 77.40 37.35 48.37
CA SER A 163 78.51 38.32 48.32
C SER A 163 78.64 39.12 49.60
N GLU A 164 77.53 39.53 50.20
CA GLU A 164 77.50 40.22 51.49
C GLU A 164 77.98 39.32 52.63
N MET A 165 77.49 38.08 52.70
CA MET A 165 77.96 37.08 53.67
C MET A 165 79.47 36.81 53.52
N LEU A 166 79.97 36.68 52.29
CA LEU A 166 81.40 36.52 52.03
C LEU A 166 82.22 37.71 52.53
N LYS A 167 81.74 38.95 52.32
CA LYS A 167 82.40 40.15 52.86
C LYS A 167 82.47 40.10 54.39
N ILE A 168 81.39 39.71 55.06
CA ILE A 168 81.35 39.56 56.53
C ILE A 168 82.40 38.53 56.99
N ILE A 169 82.43 37.35 56.35
CA ILE A 169 83.41 36.29 56.70
C ILE A 169 84.84 36.76 56.45
N GLN A 170 85.12 37.43 55.32
CA GLN A 170 86.44 37.95 55.00
C GLN A 170 86.90 38.99 56.04
N ASN A 171 86.01 39.88 56.47
CA ASN A 171 86.30 40.86 57.51
C ASN A 171 86.57 40.18 58.86
N GLY A 172 85.70 39.24 59.29
CA GLY A 172 85.93 38.48 60.53
C GLY A 172 87.24 37.68 60.52
N ARG A 173 87.61 37.08 59.38
CA ARG A 173 88.91 36.39 59.22
C ARG A 173 90.10 37.34 59.30
N LYS A 174 89.97 38.60 58.88
CA LYS A 174 91.03 39.62 58.99
C LYS A 174 91.23 40.04 60.45
N GLU A 175 90.18 40.12 61.24
CA GLU A 175 90.26 40.46 62.67
C GLU A 175 90.95 39.39 63.50
N ILE A 176 90.69 38.10 63.23
CA ILE A 176 91.31 36.98 63.95
C ILE A 176 92.81 36.82 63.65
N LYS A 177 93.30 37.38 62.54
CA LYS A 177 94.72 37.34 62.15
C LYS A 177 95.56 38.50 62.73
N ARG A 178 94.96 39.37 63.55
CA ARG A 178 95.66 40.38 64.36
C ARG A 178 95.83 39.87 65.78
#